data_AF-A0A240EMJ6-F1
#
_entry.id   AF-A0A240EMJ6-F1
#
_cell.length_a   1.000
_cell.length_b   1.000
_cell.length_c   1.000
_cell.angle_alpha   90.00
_cell.angle_beta   90.00
_cell.angle_gamma   90.00
#
_symmetry.space_group_name_H-M   'P 1'
#
loop_
_entity.id
_entity.type
_entity.pdbx_description
1 polymer ?
#
loop_
_entity_poly.entity_id
_entity_poly.type
_entity_poly.pdbx_seq_one_letter_code
_entity_poly.pdbx_strand_id
1 'polypeptide(L)'
;MKIKALTTILASIPIIVSAHVNHIDANDICYLNVKEMMIYINKLDPGSEKAQKISEKMDDIDRLIEEKKYCDAEDVLESLFRQ
;
A
#
# COMPACT_ATOMS: atom_id res chain seq x y z
N MET A 1 2.89 34.62 -43.35
CA MET A 1 2.98 33.36 -42.57
C MET A 1 4.04 32.47 -43.17
N LYS A 2 5.05 32.06 -42.40
CA LYS A 2 5.83 30.80 -42.55
C LYS A 2 6.88 30.73 -41.43
N ILE A 3 6.42 30.38 -40.23
CA ILE A 3 7.29 29.80 -39.20
C ILE A 3 7.30 28.30 -39.50
N LYS A 4 8.37 27.77 -40.07
CA LYS A 4 8.57 26.32 -40.24
C LYS A 4 10.04 25.97 -40.16
N ALA A 5 10.66 26.21 -39.00
CA ALA A 5 11.99 25.68 -38.70
C ALA A 5 12.23 25.44 -37.19
N LEU A 6 11.18 25.43 -36.36
CA LEU A 6 11.32 25.19 -34.92
C LEU A 6 10.81 23.82 -34.47
N THR A 7 10.30 23.00 -35.40
CA THR A 7 9.57 21.78 -35.06
C THR A 7 10.41 20.50 -35.12
N THR A 8 11.68 20.59 -35.52
CA THR A 8 12.48 19.38 -35.80
C THR A 8 13.42 18.97 -34.66
N ILE A 9 13.61 19.80 -33.64
CA ILE A 9 14.52 19.48 -32.51
C ILE A 9 13.78 18.78 -31.34
N LEU A 10 12.44 18.75 -31.36
CA LEU A 10 11.68 18.14 -30.26
C LEU A 10 11.50 16.62 -30.35
N ALA A 11 11.94 15.98 -31.43
CA ALA A 11 11.69 14.55 -31.69
C ALA A 11 12.88 13.63 -31.37
N SER A 12 14.03 14.16 -30.96
CA SER A 12 15.27 13.39 -30.76
C SER A 12 15.69 13.23 -29.30
N ILE A 13 14.79 13.47 -28.34
CA ILE A 13 14.92 12.88 -27.01
C ILE A 13 13.90 11.75 -26.96
N PRO A 14 14.23 10.54 -27.48
CA PRO A 14 13.57 9.35 -26.98
C PRO A 14 13.83 9.35 -25.49
N ILE A 15 12.75 9.66 -24.79
CA ILE A 15 12.47 9.47 -23.38
C ILE A 15 13.08 8.12 -22.98
N ILE A 16 14.36 8.10 -22.60
CA ILE A 16 14.93 7.08 -21.73
C ILE A 16 14.43 7.44 -20.33
N VAL A 17 13.10 7.46 -20.17
CA VAL A 17 12.49 7.42 -18.85
C VAL A 17 12.42 5.94 -18.52
N SER A 18 13.55 5.50 -17.99
CA SER A 18 13.59 4.60 -16.86
C SER A 18 12.83 3.28 -17.05
N ALA A 19 13.57 2.26 -17.49
CA ALA A 19 13.25 0.86 -17.19
C ALA A 19 13.38 0.53 -15.69
N HIS A 20 13.20 1.50 -14.78
CA HIS A 20 13.09 1.28 -13.33
C HIS A 20 11.63 1.44 -12.89
N VAL A 21 10.69 0.85 -13.65
CA VAL A 21 9.49 0.34 -13.01
C VAL A 21 10.00 -0.84 -12.16
N ASN A 22 10.48 -0.52 -10.96
CA ASN A 22 10.72 -1.53 -9.93
C ASN A 22 9.46 -2.38 -9.93
N HIS A 23 9.62 -3.69 -10.09
CA HIS A 23 8.55 -4.63 -9.77
C HIS A 23 8.15 -4.34 -8.33
N ILE A 24 7.07 -3.58 -8.13
CA ILE A 24 6.48 -3.40 -6.81
C ILE A 24 5.97 -4.78 -6.46
N ASP A 25 6.59 -5.40 -5.45
CA ASP A 25 6.14 -6.68 -4.95
C ASP A 25 4.71 -6.49 -4.43
N ALA A 26 3.81 -7.43 -4.73
CA ALA A 26 2.45 -7.37 -4.19
C ALA A 26 2.47 -7.26 -2.66
N ASN A 27 3.47 -7.87 -2.02
CA ASN A 27 3.67 -7.81 -0.58
C ASN A 27 4.07 -6.40 -0.09
N ASP A 28 4.74 -5.57 -0.92
CA ASP A 28 5.04 -4.17 -0.58
C ASP A 28 3.77 -3.32 -0.56
N ILE A 29 2.79 -3.61 -1.42
CA ILE A 29 1.47 -2.96 -1.41
C ILE A 29 0.72 -3.35 -0.14
N CYS A 30 0.65 -4.65 0.16
CA CYS A 30 0.00 -5.14 1.37
C CYS A 30 0.63 -4.56 2.64
N TYR A 31 1.96 -4.40 2.68
CA TYR A 31 2.66 -3.75 3.80
C TYR A 31 2.16 -2.31 4.04
N LEU A 32 2.00 -1.52 2.98
CA LEU A 32 1.48 -0.15 3.09
C LEU A 32 0.04 -0.14 3.62
N ASN A 33 -0.80 -1.05 3.13
CA ASN A 33 -2.20 -1.17 3.55
C ASN A 33 -2.32 -1.60 5.01
N VAL A 34 -1.58 -2.62 5.45
CA VAL A 34 -1.51 -3.04 6.86
C VAL A 34 -1.10 -1.87 7.74
N LYS A 35 -0.07 -1.10 7.34
CA LYS A 35 0.38 0.06 8.11
C LYS A 35 -0.71 1.13 8.25
N GLU A 36 -1.44 1.42 7.18
CA GLU A 36 -2.56 2.36 7.22
C GLU A 36 -3.69 1.89 8.14
N MET A 37 -4.06 0.60 8.05
CA MET A 37 -5.06 -0.03 8.92
C MET A 37 -4.64 -0.02 10.39
N MET A 38 -3.37 -0.28 10.70
CA MET A 38 -2.84 -0.23 12.06
C MET A 38 -2.87 1.20 12.64
N ILE A 39 -2.63 2.21 11.82
CA ILE A 39 -2.80 3.62 12.24
C ILE A 39 -4.27 3.90 12.56
N TYR A 40 -5.20 3.36 11.78
CA TYR A 40 -6.64 3.49 12.07
C TYR A 40 -7.00 2.79 13.40
N ILE A 41 -6.52 1.58 13.63
CA ILE A 41 -6.78 0.82 14.87
C ILE A 41 -6.32 1.59 16.10
N ASN A 42 -5.12 2.18 16.06
CA ASN A 42 -4.59 2.99 17.15
C ASN A 42 -5.42 4.24 17.47
N LYS A 43 -6.31 4.66 16.56
CA LYS A 43 -7.23 5.79 16.76
C LYS A 43 -8.62 5.36 17.22
N LEU A 44 -8.91 4.05 17.24
CA LEU A 44 -10.19 3.54 17.74
C LEU A 44 -10.30 3.77 19.24
N ASP A 45 -11.53 4.00 19.71
CA ASP A 45 -11.83 3.95 21.14
C ASP A 45 -11.56 2.52 21.64
N PRO A 46 -10.64 2.31 22.60
CA PRO A 46 -10.33 0.99 23.14
C PRO A 46 -11.54 0.29 23.77
N GLY A 47 -12.54 1.05 24.22
CA GLY A 47 -13.79 0.52 24.77
C GLY A 47 -14.79 0.06 23.72
N SER A 48 -14.56 0.34 22.43
CA SER A 48 -15.47 -0.04 21.36
C SER A 48 -15.44 -1.54 21.10
N GLU A 49 -16.61 -2.12 20.75
CA GLU A 49 -16.73 -3.53 20.35
C GLU A 49 -15.76 -3.87 19.20
N LYS A 50 -15.54 -2.93 18.27
CA LYS A 50 -14.61 -3.09 17.16
C LYS A 50 -13.16 -3.20 17.63
N ALA A 51 -12.72 -2.33 18.55
CA ALA A 51 -11.38 -2.40 19.10
C ALA A 51 -11.15 -3.69 19.89
N GLN A 52 -12.16 -4.17 20.61
CA GLN A 52 -12.09 -5.44 21.35
C GLN A 52 -11.91 -6.64 20.40
N LYS A 53 -12.75 -6.76 19.37
CA LYS A 53 -12.64 -7.84 18.36
C LYS A 53 -11.30 -7.84 17.65
N ILE A 54 -10.77 -6.65 17.34
CA ILE A 54 -9.44 -6.51 16.73
C ILE A 54 -8.34 -6.91 17.72
N SER A 55 -8.46 -6.52 18.99
CA SER A 55 -7.50 -6.90 20.04
C SER A 55 -7.39 -8.41 20.22
N GLU A 56 -8.49 -9.16 20.08
CA GLU A 56 -8.50 -10.63 20.15
C GLU A 56 -7.69 -11.29 19.03
N LYS A 57 -7.45 -10.57 17.92
CA LYS A 57 -6.71 -11.04 16.75
C LYS A 57 -5.34 -10.39 16.59
N MET A 58 -4.97 -9.45 17.47
CA MET A 58 -3.74 -8.69 17.31
C MET A 58 -2.49 -9.58 17.37
N ASP A 59 -2.45 -10.56 18.28
CA ASP A 59 -1.32 -11.50 18.37
C ASP A 59 -1.12 -12.30 17.05
N ASP A 60 -2.21 -12.68 16.38
CA ASP A 60 -2.14 -13.36 15.08
C ASP A 60 -1.65 -12.42 13.97
N ILE A 61 -2.11 -11.17 13.98
CA ILE A 61 -1.71 -10.13 13.02
C ILE A 61 -0.22 -9.78 13.20
N ASP A 62 0.24 -9.59 14.43
CA ASP A 62 1.64 -9.29 14.75
C ASP A 62 2.55 -10.43 14.29
N ARG A 63 2.18 -11.69 14.52
CA ARG A 63 2.93 -12.85 13.99
C ARG A 63 3.06 -12.82 12.48
N LEU A 64 1.99 -12.50 11.74
CA LEU A 64 2.02 -12.41 10.28
C LEU A 64 2.94 -11.28 9.80
N ILE A 65 2.94 -10.14 10.50
CA ILE A 65 3.82 -9.00 10.23
C ILE A 65 5.29 -9.39 10.48
N GLU A 66 5.60 -10.07 11.59
CA GLU A 66 6.95 -10.56 11.90
C GLU A 66 7.47 -11.56 10.85
N GLU A 67 6.59 -12.42 10.34
CA GLU A 67 6.87 -13.36 9.27
C GLU A 67 6.91 -12.70 7.87
N LYS A 68 6.69 -11.38 7.78
CA LYS A 68 6.61 -10.59 6.54
C LYS A 68 5.50 -11.06 5.58
N LYS A 69 4.45 -11.68 6.11
CA LYS A 69 3.26 -12.12 5.38
C LYS A 69 2.20 -11.01 5.40
N TYR A 70 2.50 -9.90 4.74
CA TYR A 70 1.67 -8.70 4.87
C TYR A 70 0.31 -8.84 4.20
N CYS A 71 0.21 -9.57 3.08
CA CYS A 71 -1.09 -9.81 2.44
C CYS A 71 -2.00 -10.70 3.29
N ASP A 72 -1.45 -11.71 3.97
CA ASP A 72 -2.23 -12.53 4.91
C ASP A 72 -2.71 -11.67 6.11
N ALA A 73 -1.86 -10.76 6.60
CA ALA A 73 -2.24 -9.83 7.67
C ALA A 73 -3.32 -8.84 7.20
N GLU A 74 -3.21 -8.34 5.97
CA GLU A 74 -4.21 -7.47 5.33
C GLU A 74 -5.56 -8.17 5.23
N ASP A 75 -5.60 -9.42 4.75
CA ASP A 75 -6.84 -10.19 4.62
C ASP A 75 -7.55 -10.37 5.98
N VAL A 76 -6.79 -10.66 7.03
CA VAL A 76 -7.32 -10.76 8.40
C VAL A 76 -7.89 -9.42 8.83
N LEU A 77 -7.15 -8.32 8.66
CA LEU A 77 -7.60 -6.98 9.02
C LEU A 77 -8.85 -6.57 8.24
N GLU A 78 -8.87 -6.74 6.91
CA GLU A 78 -10.05 -6.46 6.08
C GLU A 78 -11.29 -7.21 6.58
N SER A 79 -11.14 -8.49 6.93
CA SER A 79 -12.25 -9.30 7.44
C SER A 79 -12.83 -8.76 8.75
N LEU A 80 -11.98 -8.15 9.59
CA LEU A 80 -12.38 -7.51 10.85
C LEU A 80 -13.02 -6.13 10.61
N PHE A 81 -12.60 -5.42 9.55
CA PHE A 81 -13.18 -4.12 9.21
C PHE A 81 -14.57 -4.21 8.56
N ARG A 82 -14.87 -5.31 7.86
CA ARG A 82 -16.16 -5.55 7.20
C ARG A 82 -17.29 -6.00 8.15
N GLN A 83 -16.96 -6.40 9.38
CA GLN A 83 -17.90 -6.74 10.44
C GLN A 83 -18.39 -5.50 11.19
#